data_AF-A0A6P0Z9Y6-F1
#
_entry.id   AF-A0A6P0Z9Y6-F1
#
_cell.length_a   1.000
_cell.length_b   1.000
_cell.length_c   1.000
_cell.angle_alpha   90.00
_cell.angle_beta   90.00
_cell.angle_gamma   90.00
#
_symmetry.space_group_name_H-M   'P 1'
#
loop_
_entity.id
_entity.type
_entity.pdbx_description
1 polymer ?
#
loop_
_entity_poly.entity_id
_entity_poly.type
_entity_poly.pdbx_seq_one_letter_code
_entity_poly.pdbx_strand_id
1 'polypeptide(L)'
;VQTRLFEAYKDYLDLYWQMLEQAEPLTEQEDIECIVKAQKDYDQYSADRDPASGLFSSYFGHEWSERFLYEFLFEDAKPLAVSQSKR
;
A
#
# COMPACT_ATOMS: atom_id res chain seq x y z
N VAL A 1 -12.66 22.17 3.21
CA VAL A 1 -12.12 20.87 3.67
C VAL A 1 -12.91 20.33 4.86
N GLN A 2 -13.06 21.09 5.96
CA GLN A 2 -13.56 20.54 7.24
C GLN A 2 -14.91 19.79 7.24
N THR A 3 -15.92 20.19 6.45
CA THR A 3 -17.23 19.49 6.49
C THR A 3 -17.37 18.46 5.38
N ARG A 4 -17.28 18.86 4.11
CA ARG A 4 -17.51 17.93 2.98
C ARG A 4 -16.54 16.76 2.89
N LEU A 5 -15.24 16.98 3.14
CA LEU A 5 -14.26 15.89 3.10
C LEU A 5 -14.46 14.93 4.27
N PHE A 6 -14.78 15.47 5.45
CA PHE A 6 -14.97 14.66 6.65
C PHE A 6 -16.22 13.79 6.56
N GLU A 7 -17.34 14.33 6.07
CA GLU A 7 -18.54 13.53 5.82
C GLU A 7 -18.27 12.45 4.78
N ALA A 8 -17.66 12.79 3.64
CA ALA A 8 -17.31 11.79 2.62
C ALA A 8 -16.35 10.71 3.16
N TYR A 9 -15.39 11.08 4.02
CA TYR A 9 -14.50 10.12 4.66
C TYR A 9 -15.25 9.11 5.52
N LYS A 10 -16.20 9.57 6.35
CA LYS A 10 -17.06 8.68 7.15
C LYS A 10 -17.92 7.79 6.24
N ASP A 11 -18.55 8.36 5.22
CA ASP A 11 -19.40 7.61 4.29
C ASP A 11 -18.62 6.47 3.61
N TYR A 12 -17.37 6.72 3.17
CA TYR A 12 -16.53 5.71 2.55
C TYR A 12 -16.06 4.63 3.53
N LEU A 13 -15.77 5.00 4.78
CA LEU A 13 -15.44 4.02 5.82
C LEU A 13 -16.63 3.13 6.16
N ASP A 14 -17.81 3.72 6.35
CA ASP A 14 -19.03 2.98 6.66
C ASP A 14 -19.38 2.03 5.52
N LEU A 15 -19.24 2.48 4.26
CA LEU A 15 -19.42 1.63 3.09
C LEU A 15 -18.43 0.46 3.06
N TYR A 16 -17.15 0.71 3.34
CA TYR A 16 -16.14 -0.35 3.39
C TYR A 16 -16.49 -1.43 4.43
N TRP A 17 -16.94 -1.03 5.62
CA TRP A 17 -17.39 -1.96 6.65
C TRP A 17 -18.60 -2.78 6.23
N GLN A 18 -19.59 -2.16 5.57
CA GLN A 18 -20.75 -2.87 5.04
C GLN A 18 -20.35 -3.90 3.97
N MET A 19 -19.40 -3.55 3.10
CA MET A 19 -18.87 -4.48 2.10
C MET A 19 -18.15 -5.67 2.76
N LEU A 20 -17.37 -5.42 3.82
CA LEU A 20 -16.67 -6.47 4.54
C LEU A 20 -17.65 -7.40 5.30
N GLU A 21 -18.70 -6.86 5.92
CA GLU A 21 -19.72 -7.65 6.62
C GLU A 21 -20.47 -8.60 5.67
N GLN A 22 -20.62 -8.21 4.41
CA GLN A 22 -21.30 -9.00 3.37
C GLN A 22 -20.34 -9.87 2.55
N ALA A 23 -19.04 -9.83 2.82
CA ALA A 23 -18.06 -10.57 2.04
C ALA A 23 -18.12 -12.07 2.39
N GLU A 24 -18.29 -12.89 1.35
CA GLU A 24 -18.22 -14.35 1.48
C GLU A 24 -16.80 -14.84 1.15
N PRO A 25 -16.24 -15.80 1.91
CA PRO A 25 -14.93 -16.35 1.61
C PRO A 25 -14.88 -17.02 0.24
N LEU A 26 -13.85 -16.71 -0.54
CA LEU A 26 -13.51 -17.48 -1.72
C LEU A 26 -12.68 -18.69 -1.29
N THR A 27 -13.07 -19.89 -1.75
CA THR A 27 -12.44 -21.16 -1.36
C THR A 27 -11.66 -21.81 -2.50
N GLU A 28 -11.86 -21.35 -3.73
CA GLU A 28 -11.16 -21.90 -4.90
C GLU A 28 -9.73 -21.36 -4.95
N GLN A 29 -8.78 -22.27 -5.11
CA GLN A 29 -7.35 -21.94 -5.09
C GLN A 29 -6.99 -20.93 -6.18
N GLU A 30 -7.57 -21.05 -7.37
CA GLU A 30 -7.32 -20.14 -8.50
C GLU A 30 -7.74 -18.70 -8.19
N ASP A 31 -8.90 -18.52 -7.54
CA ASP A 31 -9.39 -17.20 -7.14
C ASP A 31 -8.50 -16.57 -6.07
N ILE A 32 -8.10 -17.36 -5.07
CA ILE A 32 -7.20 -16.92 -4.00
C ILE A 32 -5.85 -16.48 -4.59
N GLU A 33 -5.28 -17.26 -5.50
CA GLU A 33 -4.00 -16.95 -6.15
C GLU A 33 -4.09 -15.66 -6.99
N CYS A 34 -5.19 -15.49 -7.73
CA CYS A 34 -5.45 -14.29 -8.51
C CYS A 34 -5.49 -13.03 -7.61
N ILE A 35 -6.21 -13.11 -6.48
CA ILE A 35 -6.34 -12.00 -5.54
C ILE A 35 -5.03 -11.67 -4.85
N VAL A 36 -4.30 -12.68 -4.38
CA VAL A 36 -2.97 -12.49 -3.76
C VAL A 36 -2.02 -11.83 -4.76
N LYS A 37 -2.07 -12.24 -6.03
CA LYS A 37 -1.27 -11.59 -7.07
C LYS A 37 -1.67 -10.12 -7.24
N ALA A 38 -2.95 -9.81 -7.31
CA ALA A 38 -3.44 -8.44 -7.47
C ALA A 38 -3.04 -7.54 -6.30
N GLN A 39 -3.07 -8.05 -5.06
CA GLN A 39 -2.60 -7.32 -3.87
C GLN A 39 -1.11 -7.01 -3.94
N LYS A 40 -0.29 -8.00 -4.31
CA LYS A 40 1.17 -7.81 -4.50
C LYS A 40 1.50 -6.83 -5.60
N ASP A 41 0.77 -6.89 -6.72
CA ASP A 41 0.94 -5.95 -7.82
C ASP A 41 0.59 -4.51 -7.39
N TYR A 42 -0.44 -4.34 -6.56
CA TYR A 42 -0.82 -3.05 -5.98
C TYR A 42 0.28 -2.49 -5.07
N ASP A 43 0.81 -3.31 -4.17
CA ASP A 43 1.90 -2.92 -3.27
C ASP A 43 3.14 -2.48 -4.06
N GLN A 44 3.55 -3.27 -5.06
CA GLN A 44 4.70 -2.92 -5.90
C GLN A 44 4.49 -1.59 -6.63
N TYR A 45 3.34 -1.42 -7.29
CA TYR A 45 3.05 -0.18 -8.01
C TYR A 45 3.04 1.02 -7.05
N SER A 46 2.45 0.85 -5.88
CA SER A 46 2.32 1.92 -4.90
C SER A 46 3.69 2.30 -4.32
N ALA A 47 4.52 1.34 -3.95
CA ALA A 47 5.89 1.60 -3.50
C ALA A 47 6.72 2.33 -4.58
N ASP A 48 6.60 1.91 -5.85
CA ASP A 48 7.36 2.51 -6.96
C ASP A 48 6.90 3.94 -7.30
N ARG A 49 5.64 4.30 -6.99
CA ARG A 49 5.00 5.54 -7.46
C ARG A 49 4.55 6.48 -6.34
N ASP A 50 4.76 6.12 -5.07
CA ASP A 50 4.32 6.93 -3.94
C ASP A 50 5.02 8.31 -3.95
N PRO A 51 4.25 9.41 -4.12
CA PRO A 51 4.82 10.76 -4.08
C PRO A 51 5.39 11.15 -2.70
N ALA A 52 5.03 10.44 -1.62
CA ALA A 52 5.53 10.71 -0.27
C ALA A 52 6.97 10.22 -0.04
N SER A 53 7.51 9.36 -0.90
CA SER A 53 8.89 8.84 -0.81
C SER A 53 9.96 9.95 -0.66
N GLY A 54 9.85 11.01 -1.47
CA GLY A 54 10.72 12.19 -1.40
C GLY A 54 10.53 13.00 -0.13
N LEU A 55 9.29 13.07 0.37
CA LEU A 55 8.97 13.72 1.64
C LEU A 55 9.66 12.98 2.78
N PHE A 56 9.44 11.68 2.92
CA PHE A 56 10.07 10.88 3.99
C PHE A 56 11.59 10.99 3.95
N SER A 57 12.19 10.91 2.75
CA SER A 57 13.65 11.01 2.59
C SER A 57 14.20 12.34 3.09
N SER A 58 13.46 13.44 2.92
CA SER A 58 13.86 14.76 3.41
C SER A 58 13.81 14.91 4.94
N TYR A 59 12.86 14.23 5.61
CA TYR A 59 12.68 14.32 7.06
C TYR A 59 13.50 13.27 7.83
N PHE A 60 13.64 12.08 7.28
CA PHE A 60 14.12 10.89 8.00
C PHE A 60 15.35 10.24 7.35
N GLY A 61 15.76 10.70 6.17
CA GLY A 61 16.86 10.13 5.41
C GLY A 61 16.42 8.95 4.54
N HIS A 62 17.22 8.66 3.52
CA HIS A 62 16.90 7.68 2.48
C HIS A 62 16.74 6.26 3.03
N GLU A 63 17.68 5.80 3.86
CA GLU A 63 17.66 4.43 4.40
C GLU A 63 16.42 4.16 5.26
N TRP A 64 16.07 5.08 6.16
CA TRP A 64 14.87 4.94 6.99
C TRP A 64 13.60 4.92 6.12
N SER A 65 13.55 5.79 5.12
CA SER A 65 12.38 5.94 4.24
C SER A 65 12.16 4.72 3.36
N GLU A 66 13.23 4.14 2.81
CA GLU A 66 13.17 2.87 2.07
C GLU A 66 12.63 1.75 2.95
N ARG A 67 13.13 1.62 4.17
CA ARG A 67 12.63 0.61 5.11
C ARG A 67 11.17 0.85 5.48
N PHE A 68 10.77 2.10 5.74
CA PHE A 68 9.38 2.41 6.04
C PHE A 68 8.43 2.11 4.86
N LEU A 69 8.88 2.34 3.63
CA LEU A 69 8.10 2.08 2.44
C LEU A 69 7.90 0.57 2.20
N TYR A 70 8.99 -0.20 2.24
CA TYR A 70 8.98 -1.63 1.86
C TYR A 70 8.80 -2.61 3.02
N GLU A 71 9.01 -2.20 4.27
CA GLU A 71 8.82 -3.06 5.46
C GLU A 71 7.54 -2.73 6.24
N PHE A 72 6.81 -1.66 5.86
CA PHE A 72 5.60 -1.24 6.58
C PHE A 72 4.46 -0.75 5.69
N LEU A 73 4.68 0.22 4.80
CA LEU A 73 3.58 0.75 3.98
C LEU A 73 3.11 -0.22 2.90
N PHE A 74 4.06 -0.89 2.23
CA PHE A 74 3.82 -1.82 1.13
C PHE A 74 4.71 -3.06 1.31
N GLU A 75 4.37 -3.89 2.30
CA GLU A 75 5.21 -5.01 2.76
C GLU A 75 5.38 -6.14 1.74
N ASP A 76 4.45 -6.24 0.77
CA ASP A 76 4.52 -7.22 -0.31
C ASP A 76 5.36 -6.74 -1.51
N ALA A 77 5.74 -5.46 -1.53
CA ALA A 77 6.59 -4.88 -2.56
C ALA A 77 8.07 -5.25 -2.36
N LYS A 78 8.81 -5.31 -3.46
CA LYS A 78 10.26 -5.52 -3.42
C LYS A 78 10.98 -4.22 -3.77
N PRO A 79 12.03 -3.85 -3.01
CA PRO A 79 12.89 -2.74 -3.40
C PRO A 79 13.45 -2.97 -4.80
N LEU A 80 13.45 -1.92 -5.63
CA LEU A 80 14.21 -1.93 -6.87
C LEU A 80 15.67 -2.16 -6.50
N ALA A 81 16.27 -3.23 -7.01
CA ALA A 81 17.63 -3.64 -6.65
C ALA A 81 18.57 -2.42 -6.73
N VAL A 82 18.97 -1.92 -5.57
CA VAL A 82 19.91 -0.81 -5.49
C VAL A 82 21.23 -1.38 -5.97
N SER A 83 21.69 -0.96 -7.16
CA SER A 83 23.06 -1.16 -7.56
C SER A 83 23.93 -0.58 -6.46
N GLN A 84 24.50 -1.44 -5.61
CA GLN A 84 25.49 -1.02 -4.63
C GLN A 84 26.67 -0.48 -5.41
N SER A 85 26.67 0.83 -5.65
CA SER A 85 27.85 1.53 -6.12
C SER A 85 28.88 1.45 -5.00
N LYS A 86 29.82 0.51 -5.17
CA LYS A 86 30.99 0.30 -4.32
C LYS A 86 31.59 1.65 -3.90
N ARG A 87 31.78 1.81 -2.58
CA ARG A 87 32.87 2.65 -2.07
C ARG A 87 33.97 1.75 -1.55
#